data_AF-A0A661DDE5-F1
#
_entry.id   AF-A0A661DDE5-F1
#
_cell.length_a   1.000
_cell.length_b   1.000
_cell.length_c   1.000
_cell.angle_alpha   90.00
_cell.angle_beta   90.00
_cell.angle_gamma   90.00
#
_symmetry.space_group_name_H-M   'P 1'
#
loop_
_entity.id
_entity.type
_entity.pdbx_description
1 polymer ?
#
loop_
_entity_poly.entity_id
_entity_poly.type
_entity_poly.pdbx_seq_one_letter_code
_entity_poly.pdbx_strand_id
1 'polypeptide(L)' 'MRTNIVIDDQLMADALKATGLDTKKEAVELGLKM' A
#
# COMPACT_ATOMS: atom_id res chain seq x y z
N MET A 1 15.46 4.35 3.26
CA MET A 1 15.25 4.01 4.68
C MET A 1 14.50 2.69 4.74
N ARG A 2 14.88 1.73 5.60
CA ARG A 2 14.11 0.49 5.77
C ARG A 2 13.12 0.69 6.91
N THR A 3 11.84 0.73 6.59
CA THR A 3 10.75 0.76 7.57
C THR A 3 9.97 -0.53 7.43
N ASN A 4 9.90 -1.32 8.50
CA ASN A 4 9.09 -2.53 8.54
C ASN A 4 7.66 -2.11 8.91
N ILE A 5 6.73 -2.28 7.98
CA ILE A 5 5.32 -1.94 8.17
C ILE A 5 4.52 -3.22 7.97
N VAL A 6 3.69 -3.57 8.94
CA VAL A 6 2.75 -4.70 8.85
C VAL A 6 1.40 -4.11 8.45
N ILE A 7 0.90 -4.49 7.29
CA ILE A 7 -0.40 -4.07 6.76
C ILE A 7 -1.23 -5.33 6.56
N ASP A 8 -2.49 -5.28 7.00
CA ASP A 8 -3.44 -6.37 6.80
C ASP A 8 -3.65 -6.66 5.30
N ASP A 9 -3.71 -7.93 4.93
CA ASP A 9 -3.84 -8.32 3.52
C ASP A 9 -5.18 -7.91 2.91
N GLN A 10 -6.26 -7.85 3.70
CA GLN A 10 -7.56 -7.35 3.23
C GLN A 10 -7.48 -5.86 2.95
N LEU A 11 -6.89 -5.10 3.87
CA LEU A 11 -6.69 -3.66 3.70
C LEU A 11 -5.80 -3.35 2.49
N MET A 12 -4.76 -4.14 2.26
CA MET A 12 -3.89 -4.00 1.08
C MET A 12 -4.62 -4.36 -0.21
N ALA A 13 -5.43 -5.43 -0.22
CA ALA A 13 -6.23 -5.81 -1.38
C ALA A 13 -7.27 -4.73 -1.74
N ASP A 14 -7.92 -4.14 -0.74
CA ASP A 14 -8.86 -3.05 -0.92
C ASP A 14 -8.16 -1.78 -1.40
N ALA A 15 -6.97 -1.47 -0.86
CA ALA A 15 -6.15 -0.35 -1.32
C ALA A 15 -5.72 -0.54 -2.79
N LEU A 16 -5.23 -1.72 -3.18
CA LEU A 16 -4.85 -2.00 -4.57
C LEU A 16 -6.06 -1.91 -5.52
N LYS A 17 -7.22 -2.43 -5.10
CA LYS A 17 -8.48 -2.31 -5.89
C LYS A 17 -8.96 -0.86 -6.01
N ALA A 18 -8.89 -0.07 -4.94
CA ALA A 18 -9.36 1.30 -4.92
C ALA A 18 -8.43 2.24 -5.71
N THR A 19 -7.13 1.94 -5.73
CA THR A 19 -6.11 2.75 -6.39
C THR A 19 -5.80 2.28 -7.82
N GLY A 20 -6.13 1.03 -8.15
CA GLY A 20 -5.80 0.42 -9.44
C GLY A 20 -4.30 0.16 -9.63
N LEU A 21 -3.54 0.08 -8.54
CA LEU A 21 -2.09 -0.10 -8.56
C LEU A 21 -1.72 -1.58 -8.53
N ASP A 22 -0.61 -1.93 -9.19
CA ASP A 22 -0.14 -3.31 -9.30
C ASP A 22 0.73 -3.71 -8.10
N THR A 23 1.39 -2.74 -7.46
CA THR A 23 2.36 -3.04 -6.39
C THR A 23 1.95 -2.50 -5.04
N LYS A 24 2.22 -3.30 -4.00
CA LYS A 24 2.08 -2.88 -2.59
C LYS A 24 2.90 -1.63 -2.27
N LYS A 25 4.02 -1.40 -2.97
CA LYS A 25 4.90 -0.24 -2.76
C LYS A 25 4.24 1.06 -3.23
N GLU A 26 3.64 1.06 -4.41
CA GLU A 26 2.94 2.23 -4.95
C GLU A 26 1.71 2.57 -4.10
N ALA A 27 0.95 1.56 -3.67
CA ALA A 27 -0.19 1.78 -2.77
C ALA A 27 0.24 2.42 -1.44
N VAL A 28 1.37 1.97 -0.89
CA VAL A 28 1.96 2.51 0.35
C VAL A 28 2.53 3.91 0.14
N GLU A 29 3.19 4.19 -0.99
CA GLU A 29 3.69 5.54 -1.32
C GLU A 29 2.54 6.53 -1.52
N LEU A 30 1.48 6.11 -2.22
CA LEU A 30 0.29 6.94 -2.41
C LEU A 30 -0.43 7.23 -1.08
N GLY A 31 -0.50 6.24 -0.18
CA GLY A 31 -1.13 6.39 1.14
C GLY A 31 -0.30 7.19 2.14
N LEU A 32 1.03 7.10 2.09
CA LEU A 32 1.92 7.83 2.99
C LEU A 32 2.20 9.26 2.52
N LYS A 33 2.11 9.54 1.22
CA LYS A 33 2.29 10.84 0.56
C LYS A 33 3.16 11.82 1.40
N MET A 34 4.41 11.42 1.64
CA MET A 34 5.50 12.25 2.18
C MET A 34 6.45 12.59 1.05
#